data_AF-A0A3N5K6X1-F1
#
_entry.id   AF-A0A3N5K6X1-F1
#
_cell.length_a   1.000
_cell.length_b   1.000
_cell.length_c   1.000
_cell.angle_alpha   90.00
_cell.angle_beta   90.00
_cell.angle_gamma   90.00
#
_symmetry.space_group_name_H-M   'P 1'
#
loop_
_entity.id
_entity.type
_entity.pdbx_description
1 polymer ?
#
loop_
_entity_poly.entity_id
_entity_poly.type
_entity_poly.pdbx_seq_one_letter_code
_entity_poly.pdbx_strand_id
1 'polypeptide(L)'
;SKETEIKLTNVARASLEELLADYRDFLRVRKLLIWDKDDPKAQAVRKLGYGTEGTHGMHRTHRTHGTCATYATYASHVEQSDPETAANAIICLIHQANYLLDQQLRALEAAFVKEGGLRERMTRARLEQRKKKTMP
;
A
#
# COMPACT_ATOMS: atom_id res chain seq x y z
N SER A 1 2.63 -17.58 7.08
CA SER A 1 3.76 -17.32 8.01
C SER A 1 4.27 -15.91 7.75
N LYS A 2 4.78 -15.18 8.77
CA LYS A 2 5.35 -13.83 8.59
C LYS A 2 6.42 -13.77 7.49
N GLU A 3 7.24 -14.83 7.36
CA GLU A 3 8.24 -14.95 6.30
C GLU A 3 7.61 -14.99 4.90
N THR A 4 6.53 -15.75 4.72
CA THR A 4 5.79 -15.82 3.45
C THR A 4 5.15 -14.48 3.13
N GLU A 5 4.59 -13.81 4.13
CA GLU A 5 3.98 -12.49 3.98
C GLU A 5 5.00 -11.45 3.51
N ILE A 6 6.17 -11.36 4.17
CA ILE A 6 7.29 -10.49 3.73
C ILE A 6 7.69 -10.79 2.27
N LYS A 7 7.79 -12.07 1.89
CA LYS A 7 8.12 -12.45 0.51
C LYS A 7 7.06 -11.99 -0.49
N LEU A 8 5.78 -12.23 -0.19
CA LEU A 8 4.67 -11.83 -1.07
C LEU A 8 4.55 -10.31 -1.16
N THR A 9 4.75 -9.57 -0.07
CA THR A 9 4.76 -8.10 -0.08
C THR A 9 5.91 -7.56 -0.94
N ASN A 10 7.10 -8.18 -0.90
CA ASN A 10 8.20 -7.81 -1.80
C ASN A 10 7.88 -8.11 -3.28
N VAL A 11 7.22 -9.22 -3.58
CA VAL A 11 6.77 -9.53 -4.94
C VAL A 11 5.73 -8.51 -5.42
N ALA A 12 4.77 -8.15 -4.58
CA ALA A 12 3.77 -7.13 -4.90
C ALA A 12 4.43 -5.75 -5.17
N ARG A 13 5.39 -5.36 -4.34
CA ARG A 13 6.18 -4.13 -4.54
C ARG A 13 6.93 -4.15 -5.87
N ALA A 14 7.60 -5.25 -6.20
CA ALA A 14 8.32 -5.39 -7.47
C ALA A 14 7.38 -5.30 -8.68
N SER A 15 6.22 -5.98 -8.61
CA SER A 15 5.20 -5.93 -9.66
C SER A 15 4.66 -4.51 -9.89
N LEU A 16 4.52 -3.70 -8.83
CA LEU A 16 4.12 -2.30 -8.95
C LEU A 16 5.23 -1.41 -9.54
N GLU A 17 6.50 -1.69 -9.29
CA GLU A 17 7.62 -0.98 -9.92
C GLU A 17 7.73 -1.31 -11.42
N GLU A 18 7.46 -2.55 -11.82
CA GLU A 18 7.33 -2.92 -13.24
C GLU A 18 6.17 -2.16 -13.90
N LEU A 19 4.99 -2.16 -13.27
CA LEU A 19 3.84 -1.41 -13.77
C LEU A 19 4.11 0.10 -13.86
N LEU A 20 4.86 0.66 -12.91
CA LEU A 20 5.30 2.06 -12.95
C LEU A 20 6.17 2.35 -14.17
N ALA A 21 7.11 1.46 -14.49
CA ALA A 21 7.94 1.58 -15.68
C ALA A 21 7.09 1.53 -16.95
N ASP A 22 6.12 0.61 -17.03
CA ASP A 22 5.21 0.48 -18.16
C ASP A 22 4.39 1.77 -18.41
N TYR A 23 3.85 2.40 -17.36
CA TYR A 23 3.11 3.66 -17.52
C TYR A 23 4.01 4.84 -17.89
N ARG A 24 5.25 4.88 -17.40
CA ARG A 24 6.22 5.90 -17.81
C ARG A 24 6.58 5.73 -19.29
N ASP A 25 6.77 4.51 -19.74
CA ASP A 25 7.04 4.21 -21.15
C ASP A 25 5.84 4.50 -22.04
N PHE A 26 4.63 4.19 -21.59
CA PHE A 26 3.39 4.58 -22.27
C PHE A 26 3.31 6.09 -22.53
N LEU A 27 3.59 6.91 -21.52
CA LEU A 27 3.60 8.37 -21.64
C LEU A 27 4.72 8.84 -22.59
N ARG A 28 5.93 8.28 -22.42
CA ARG A 28 7.12 8.62 -23.22
C ARG A 28 6.93 8.33 -24.71
N VAL A 29 6.47 7.14 -25.08
CA VAL A 29 6.25 6.72 -26.48
C VAL A 29 5.22 7.61 -27.18
N ARG A 30 4.23 8.10 -26.42
CA ARG A 30 3.16 8.96 -26.93
C ARG A 30 3.46 10.46 -26.81
N LYS A 31 4.66 10.84 -26.32
CA LYS A 31 5.07 12.23 -26.07
C LYS A 31 4.11 12.99 -25.15
N LEU A 32 3.51 12.28 -24.20
CA LEU A 32 2.64 12.85 -23.17
C LEU A 32 3.46 13.29 -21.96
N LEU A 33 2.97 14.27 -21.21
CA LEU A 33 3.69 14.81 -20.07
C LEU A 33 3.62 13.85 -18.88
N ILE A 34 4.76 13.69 -18.21
CA ILE A 34 4.84 13.05 -16.90
C ILE A 34 4.74 14.15 -15.85
N TRP A 35 3.78 14.06 -14.94
CA TRP A 35 3.59 15.06 -13.90
C TRP A 35 4.72 14.98 -12.87
N ASP A 36 5.19 16.14 -12.45
CA ASP A 36 6.07 16.24 -11.29
C ASP A 36 5.29 15.96 -10.00
N LYS A 37 6.00 15.63 -8.92
CA LYS A 37 5.43 15.45 -7.59
C LYS A 37 4.64 16.67 -7.12
N ASP A 38 5.08 17.87 -7.47
CA ASP A 38 4.47 19.13 -7.03
C ASP A 38 3.43 19.68 -8.02
N ASP A 39 3.13 18.94 -9.10
CA ASP A 39 2.07 19.30 -10.05
C ASP A 39 0.70 19.38 -9.33
N PRO A 40 -0.08 20.46 -9.51
CA PRO A 40 -1.40 20.58 -8.92
C PRO A 40 -2.34 19.40 -9.22
N LYS A 41 -2.25 18.80 -10.41
CA LYS A 41 -3.04 17.63 -10.80
C LYS A 41 -2.61 16.38 -10.04
N ALA A 42 -1.31 16.17 -9.87
CA ALA A 42 -0.77 15.08 -9.07
C ALA A 42 -1.17 15.22 -7.59
N GLN A 43 -1.12 16.44 -7.05
CA GLN A 43 -1.53 16.75 -5.68
C GLN A 43 -3.03 16.53 -5.47
N ALA A 44 -3.87 16.87 -6.45
CA ALA A 44 -5.31 16.62 -6.40
C ALA A 44 -5.62 15.12 -6.28
N VAL A 45 -5.02 14.28 -7.13
CA VAL A 45 -5.20 12.82 -7.09
C VAL A 45 -4.77 12.26 -5.74
N ARG A 46 -3.61 12.68 -5.24
CA ARG A 46 -3.08 12.19 -3.96
C ARG A 46 -4.00 12.49 -2.78
N LYS A 47 -4.64 13.68 -2.79
CA LYS A 47 -5.58 14.10 -1.74
C LYS A 47 -6.85 13.24 -1.69
N LEU A 48 -7.29 12.67 -2.81
CA LEU A 48 -8.46 11.79 -2.85
C LEU A 48 -8.32 10.58 -1.91
N GLY A 49 -7.09 10.05 -1.78
CA GLY A 49 -6.80 8.91 -0.90
C GLY A 49 -6.87 9.20 0.59
N TYR A 50 -6.82 10.48 0.99
CA TYR A 50 -6.88 10.89 2.39
C TYR A 50 -8.31 11.12 2.90
N GLY A 51 -9.32 10.91 2.04
CA GLY A 51 -10.72 11.18 2.35
C GLY A 51 -11.03 12.67 2.23
N THR A 52 -12.09 12.99 1.51
CA THR A 52 -12.65 14.34 1.46
C THR A 52 -13.24 14.69 2.83
N GLU A 53 -12.60 15.59 3.58
CA GLU A 53 -13.31 16.41 4.57
C GLU A 53 -14.29 17.32 3.82
N GLY A 54 -15.47 16.82 3.48
CA GLY A 54 -16.39 17.63 2.69
C GLY A 54 -17.55 16.85 2.10
N THR A 55 -18.37 16.23 2.94
CA THR A 55 -19.82 16.08 2.78
C THR A 55 -20.30 15.12 3.87
N HIS A 56 -21.27 15.57 4.68
CA HIS A 56 -21.75 15.00 5.95
C HIS A 56 -20.95 15.50 7.17
N GLY A 57 -21.65 16.34 7.94
CA GLY A 57 -21.07 17.31 8.86
C GLY A 57 -20.55 16.75 10.17
N MET A 58 -19.79 17.62 10.83
CA MET A 58 -19.78 17.81 12.28
C MET A 58 -19.64 16.56 13.15
N HIS A 59 -18.49 15.88 13.08
CA HIS A 59 -17.93 15.21 14.27
C HIS A 59 -16.42 14.96 14.09
N ARG A 60 -15.58 15.85 14.65
CA ARG A 60 -14.11 15.68 14.71
C ARG A 60 -13.68 14.69 15.81
N THR A 61 -14.61 13.91 16.35
CA THR A 61 -14.42 13.07 17.54
C THR A 61 -14.94 11.66 17.30
N HIS A 62 -14.49 11.00 16.23
CA HIS A 62 -14.41 9.54 16.20
C HIS A 62 -13.58 9.10 14.98
N ARG A 63 -12.46 8.41 15.20
CA ARG A 63 -11.79 7.59 14.17
C ARG A 63 -12.63 6.33 13.90
N THR A 64 -13.91 6.48 13.58
CA THR A 64 -14.75 5.38 13.09
C THR A 64 -14.61 5.36 11.58
N HIS A 65 -13.83 4.39 11.07
CA HIS A 65 -13.79 3.97 9.66
C HIS A 65 -14.16 5.09 8.65
N GLY A 66 -13.33 6.12 8.59
CA GLY A 66 -13.48 7.21 7.63
C GLY A 66 -13.48 6.64 6.20
N THR A 67 -14.41 7.14 5.40
CA THR A 67 -14.70 6.78 4.01
C THR A 67 -13.44 6.30 3.28
N CYS A 68 -13.28 4.99 3.15
CA CYS A 68 -12.17 4.41 2.40
C CYS A 68 -12.29 4.91 0.96
N ALA A 69 -11.23 5.49 0.40
CA ALA A 69 -11.21 5.83 -1.01
C ALA A 69 -11.56 4.56 -1.82
N THR A 70 -12.64 4.65 -2.59
CA THR A 70 -13.14 3.52 -3.39
C THR A 70 -12.70 3.69 -4.82
N TYR A 71 -12.91 2.67 -5.63
CA TYR A 71 -12.72 2.79 -7.08
C TYR A 71 -13.44 4.01 -7.67
N ALA A 72 -14.69 4.25 -7.24
CA ALA A 72 -15.51 5.38 -7.70
C ALA A 72 -14.88 6.74 -7.42
N THR A 73 -14.05 6.86 -6.38
CA THR A 73 -13.32 8.10 -6.04
C THR A 73 -12.31 8.47 -7.13
N TYR A 74 -11.73 7.49 -7.82
CA TYR A 74 -10.71 7.69 -8.86
C TYR A 74 -11.24 7.52 -10.28
N ALA A 75 -12.44 6.95 -10.47
CA ALA A 75 -13.00 6.65 -11.79
C ALA A 75 -12.99 7.86 -12.74
N SER A 76 -13.25 9.06 -12.24
CA SER A 76 -13.21 10.29 -13.05
C SER A 76 -11.81 10.63 -13.59
N HIS A 77 -10.76 10.23 -12.87
CA HIS A 77 -9.36 10.50 -13.21
C HIS A 77 -8.71 9.35 -13.98
N VAL A 78 -9.40 8.22 -14.14
CA VAL A 78 -8.85 7.02 -14.81
C VAL A 78 -9.68 6.65 -16.05
N GLU A 79 -10.99 6.53 -15.92
CA GLU A 79 -11.86 6.10 -17.03
C GLU A 79 -12.44 7.27 -17.84
N GLN A 80 -12.70 8.40 -17.19
CA GLN A 80 -13.40 9.56 -17.80
C GLN A 80 -12.45 10.69 -18.20
N SER A 81 -11.14 10.40 -18.23
CA SER A 81 -10.10 11.38 -18.51
C SER A 81 -9.31 11.01 -19.77
N ASP A 82 -8.55 11.96 -20.28
CA ASP A 82 -7.63 11.70 -21.38
C ASP A 82 -6.51 10.72 -20.96
N PRO A 83 -5.84 10.06 -21.92
CA PRO A 83 -4.82 9.06 -21.61
C PRO A 83 -3.63 9.58 -20.79
N GLU A 84 -3.26 10.87 -20.89
CA GLU A 84 -2.19 11.45 -20.08
C GLU A 84 -2.62 11.55 -18.62
N THR A 85 -3.82 12.10 -18.39
CA THR A 85 -4.39 12.21 -17.04
C THR A 85 -4.56 10.85 -16.39
N ALA A 86 -5.10 9.86 -17.12
CA ALA A 86 -5.29 8.51 -16.62
C ALA A 86 -3.97 7.84 -16.21
N ALA A 87 -2.95 7.89 -17.08
CA ALA A 87 -1.66 7.29 -16.79
C ALA A 87 -0.96 7.98 -15.59
N ASN A 88 -0.98 9.31 -15.52
CA ASN A 88 -0.38 10.03 -14.41
C ASN A 88 -1.14 9.83 -13.07
N ALA A 89 -2.46 9.69 -13.12
CA ALA A 89 -3.26 9.34 -11.94
C ALA A 89 -2.85 7.95 -11.41
N ILE A 90 -2.68 6.96 -12.30
CA ILE A 90 -2.24 5.61 -11.92
C ILE A 90 -0.81 5.64 -11.36
N ILE A 91 0.11 6.41 -11.96
CA ILE A 91 1.46 6.61 -11.41
C ILE A 91 1.40 7.15 -9.96
N CYS A 92 0.53 8.13 -9.69
CA CYS A 92 0.33 8.64 -8.33
C CYS A 92 -0.14 7.56 -7.36
N LEU A 93 -1.09 6.72 -7.78
CA LEU A 93 -1.61 5.62 -6.98
C LEU A 93 -0.54 4.55 -6.72
N ILE A 94 0.27 4.21 -7.72
CA ILE A 94 1.37 3.25 -7.56
C ILE A 94 2.37 3.76 -6.51
N HIS A 95 2.76 5.04 -6.57
CA HIS A 95 3.64 5.62 -5.57
C HIS A 95 3.04 5.57 -4.15
N GLN A 96 1.74 5.85 -4.01
CA GLN A 96 1.06 5.74 -2.71
C GLN A 96 1.01 4.30 -2.21
N ALA A 97 0.72 3.34 -3.10
CA ALA A 97 0.70 1.92 -2.77
C ALA A 97 2.09 1.42 -2.35
N ASN A 98 3.15 1.75 -3.09
CA ASN A 98 4.53 1.37 -2.74
C ASN A 98 4.95 1.94 -1.39
N TYR A 99 4.60 3.19 -1.08
CA TYR A 99 4.84 3.76 0.24
C TYR A 99 4.15 2.96 1.37
N LEU A 100 2.90 2.55 1.17
CA LEU A 100 2.16 1.74 2.15
C LEU A 100 2.75 0.33 2.30
N LEU A 101 3.16 -0.31 1.20
CA LEU A 101 3.84 -1.60 1.21
C LEU A 101 5.19 -1.52 1.94
N ASP A 102 5.96 -0.44 1.72
CA ASP A 102 7.21 -0.19 2.44
C ASP A 102 6.98 -0.05 3.95
N GLN A 103 5.90 0.64 4.36
CA GLN A 103 5.53 0.74 5.77
C GLN A 103 5.10 -0.61 6.36
N GLN A 104 4.36 -1.42 5.58
CA GLN A 104 3.97 -2.77 5.99
C GLN A 104 5.20 -3.68 6.15
N LEU A 105 6.14 -3.65 5.21
CA LEU A 105 7.39 -4.43 5.28
C LEU A 105 8.17 -4.09 6.56
N ARG A 106 8.37 -2.81 6.85
CA ARG A 106 9.06 -2.36 8.07
C ARG A 106 8.37 -2.88 9.34
N ALA A 107 7.05 -2.86 9.37
CA ALA A 107 6.28 -3.39 10.50
C ALA A 107 6.43 -4.92 10.65
N LEU A 108 6.36 -5.66 9.54
CA LEU A 108 6.53 -7.11 9.52
C LEU A 108 7.95 -7.53 9.92
N GLU A 109 8.97 -6.82 9.44
CA GLU A 109 10.37 -7.04 9.80
C GLU A 109 10.61 -6.79 11.28
N ALA A 110 10.14 -5.67 11.83
CA ALA A 110 10.24 -5.36 13.25
C ALA A 110 9.55 -6.44 14.11
N ALA A 111 8.38 -6.91 13.69
CA ALA A 111 7.64 -7.96 14.37
C ALA A 111 8.30 -9.35 14.23
N PHE A 112 9.02 -9.60 13.14
CA PHE A 112 9.81 -10.82 12.94
C PHE A 112 11.04 -10.84 13.86
N VAL A 113 11.77 -9.72 13.95
CA VAL A 113 12.92 -9.58 14.86
C VAL A 113 12.50 -9.74 16.33
N LYS A 114 11.35 -9.17 16.73
CA LYS A 114 10.89 -9.21 18.12
C LYS A 114 10.34 -10.58 18.54
N GLU A 115 9.54 -11.23 17.70
CA GLU A 115 8.83 -12.46 18.06
C GLU A 115 9.52 -13.75 17.59
N GLY A 116 10.48 -13.64 16.69
CA GLY A 116 11.11 -14.76 16.01
C GLY A 116 10.25 -15.35 14.88
N GLY A 117 10.86 -16.21 14.08
CA GLY A 117 10.20 -16.90 12.98
C GLY A 117 9.10 -17.87 13.44
N LEU A 118 8.20 -18.27 12.54
CA LEU A 118 7.18 -19.28 12.87
C LEU A 118 7.80 -20.60 13.35
N ARG A 119 8.92 -21.02 12.73
CA ARG A 119 9.68 -22.21 13.13
C ARG A 119 10.23 -22.11 14.54
N GLU A 120 10.77 -20.95 14.91
CA GLU A 120 11.33 -20.70 16.24
C GLU A 120 10.22 -20.72 17.30
N ARG A 121 9.09 -20.06 17.03
CA ARG A 121 7.92 -20.08 17.93
C ARG A 121 7.34 -21.47 18.10
N MET A 122 7.22 -22.24 17.01
CA MET A 122 6.78 -23.66 17.07
C MET A 122 7.76 -24.53 17.86
N THR A 123 9.06 -24.29 17.71
CA THR A 123 10.10 -25.00 18.48
C THR A 123 10.01 -24.66 19.96
N ARG A 124 9.83 -23.37 20.30
CA ARG A 124 9.63 -22.91 21.67
C ARG A 124 8.39 -23.54 22.31
N ALA A 125 7.26 -23.53 21.61
CA ALA A 125 6.01 -24.15 22.07
C ALA A 125 6.18 -25.66 22.31
N ARG A 126 6.88 -26.37 21.42
CA ARG A 126 7.19 -27.81 21.62
C ARG A 126 8.03 -28.05 22.87
N LEU A 127 9.03 -27.21 23.15
CA LEU A 127 9.88 -27.31 24.33
C LEU A 127 9.10 -27.01 25.62
N GLU A 128 8.24 -26.00 25.63
CA GLU A 128 7.38 -25.68 26.78
C GLU A 128 6.39 -26.80 27.09
N GLN A 129 5.78 -27.40 26.06
CA GLN A 129 4.87 -28.53 26.24
C GLN A 129 5.59 -29.77 26.75
N ARG A 130 6.85 -30.01 26.33
CA ARG A 130 7.70 -31.05 26.92
C ARG A 130 7.97 -30.80 28.40
N LYS A 131 8.34 -29.57 28.79
CA LYS A 131 8.58 -29.19 30.20
C LYS A 131 7.34 -29.40 31.07
N LYS A 132 6.14 -29.00 30.60
CA LYS A 132 4.87 -29.25 31.30
C LYS A 132 4.59 -30.74 31.51
N LYS A 133 4.99 -31.60 30.57
CA LYS A 133 4.80 -33.05 30.66
C LYS A 133 5.82 -33.75 31.58
N THR A 134 6.90 -33.07 31.98
CA THR A 134 7.95 -33.59 32.85
C THR A 134 7.90 -33.04 34.27
N MET A 135 6.99 -32.11 34.57
CA MET A 135 6.68 -31.73 35.95
C MET A 135 5.65 -32.71 36.52
N PRO A 136 5.92 -33.33 37.70
CA PRO A 136 5.02 -34.27 38.37
C PRO A 136 3.74 -33.60 38.89
#